data_AF-A0A3S0WK18-F1
#
_entry.id   AF-A0A3S0WK18-F1
#
_cell.length_a   1.000
_cell.length_b   1.000
_cell.length_c   1.000
_cell.angle_alpha   90.00
_cell.angle_beta   90.00
_cell.angle_gamma   90.00
#
_symmetry.space_group_name_H-M   'P 1'
#
loop_
_entity.id
_entity.type
_entity.pdbx_description
1 polymer ?
#
loop_
_entity_poly.entity_id
_entity_poly.type
_entity_poly.pdbx_seq_one_letter_code
_entity_poly.pdbx_strand_id
1 'polypeptide(L)'
;MLLAPPLAAAPAPLSDAKVEALVEALRLAAPPANADPGLYSDWRVKPDNISRWSQRCLEQAVTPEQFAADPALARRVLICVIKPILVEQLTASDHNEIIAVQRVAAWWMTGDPNQYRSSGSSNYTLRVLEAYLRFF
;
A
#
# COMPACT_ATOMS: atom_id res chain seq x y z
N MET A 1 -13.83 18.46 43.91
CA MET A 1 -13.87 18.67 42.45
C MET A 1 -13.10 17.54 41.80
N LEU A 2 -13.79 16.59 41.16
CA LEU A 2 -13.14 15.57 40.33
C LEU A 2 -13.09 16.10 38.88
N LEU A 3 -11.89 16.31 38.35
CA LEU A 3 -11.71 16.52 36.91
C LEU A 3 -11.89 15.17 36.22
N ALA A 4 -12.92 15.06 35.38
CA ALA A 4 -13.06 13.94 34.46
C ALA A 4 -11.94 14.02 33.40
N PRO A 5 -11.29 12.90 33.03
CA PRO A 5 -10.31 12.90 31.96
C PRO A 5 -11.00 13.21 30.63
N PRO A 6 -10.32 13.91 29.69
CA PRO A 6 -10.88 14.11 28.36
C PRO A 6 -11.08 12.75 27.70
N LEU A 7 -12.30 12.49 27.22
CA LEU A 7 -12.58 11.37 26.32
C LEU A 7 -11.70 11.56 25.08
N ALA A 8 -10.69 10.71 24.93
CA ALA A 8 -9.91 10.65 23.71
C ALA A 8 -10.86 10.38 22.54
N ALA A 9 -10.88 11.28 21.55
CA ALA A 9 -11.66 11.08 20.35
C ALA A 9 -11.15 9.81 19.64
N ALA A 10 -12.07 8.91 19.29
CA ALA A 10 -11.72 7.75 18.48
C ALA A 10 -11.11 8.21 17.15
N PRO A 11 -10.07 7.54 16.63
CA PRO A 11 -9.46 7.88 15.36
C PRO A 11 -10.52 7.82 14.24
N ALA A 12 -10.51 8.82 13.36
CA ALA A 12 -11.44 8.89 12.25
C ALA A 12 -11.27 7.65 11.34
N PRO A 13 -12.36 7.07 10.81
CA PRO A 13 -12.28 5.94 9.91
C PRO A 13 -11.44 6.29 8.67
N LEU A 14 -10.58 5.36 8.25
CA LEU A 14 -9.78 5.48 7.04
C LEU A 14 -10.69 5.70 5.82
N SER A 15 -10.51 6.83 5.13
CA SER A 15 -11.28 7.12 3.91
C SER A 15 -10.73 6.34 2.72
N ASP A 16 -11.60 6.00 1.76
CA ASP A 16 -11.20 5.32 0.52
C ASP A 16 -10.19 6.17 -0.27
N ALA A 17 -10.30 7.50 -0.22
CA ALA A 17 -9.35 8.42 -0.84
C ALA A 17 -7.90 8.23 -0.35
N LYS A 18 -7.70 7.90 0.93
CA LYS A 18 -6.36 7.61 1.48
C LYS A 18 -5.81 6.29 0.95
N VAL A 19 -6.67 5.28 0.81
CA VAL A 19 -6.26 4.00 0.20
C VAL A 19 -5.85 4.21 -1.26
N GLU A 20 -6.67 4.95 -2.03
CA GLU A 20 -6.40 5.27 -3.42
C GLU A 20 -5.11 6.08 -3.59
N ALA A 21 -4.89 7.10 -2.75
CA ALA A 21 -3.66 7.88 -2.73
C ALA A 21 -2.44 7.00 -2.42
N LEU A 22 -2.54 6.05 -1.49
CA LEU A 22 -1.45 5.13 -1.19
C LEU A 22 -1.17 4.17 -2.36
N VAL A 23 -2.20 3.63 -3.00
CA VAL A 23 -2.04 2.79 -4.20
C VAL A 23 -1.35 3.58 -5.30
N GLU A 24 -1.74 4.82 -5.55
CA GLU A 24 -1.09 5.65 -6.56
C GLU A 24 0.35 6.03 -6.18
N ALA A 25 0.61 6.29 -4.90
CA ALA A 25 1.96 6.54 -4.40
C ALA A 25 2.91 5.35 -4.62
N LEU A 26 2.43 4.11 -4.43
CA LEU A 26 3.19 2.89 -4.74
C LEU A 26 3.56 2.82 -6.24
N ARG A 27 2.65 3.24 -7.13
CA ARG A 27 2.88 3.33 -8.58
C ARG A 27 3.97 4.34 -8.91
N LEU A 28 3.86 5.56 -8.38
CA LEU A 28 4.78 6.66 -8.65
C LEU A 28 6.19 6.40 -8.09
N ALA A 29 6.29 5.65 -6.99
CA ALA A 29 7.57 5.26 -6.40
C ALA A 29 8.18 4.00 -7.03
N ALA A 30 7.44 3.29 -7.88
CA ALA A 30 7.90 2.04 -8.48
C ALA A 30 9.23 2.23 -9.25
N PRO A 31 10.15 1.26 -9.17
CA PRO A 31 11.36 1.29 -9.99
C PRO A 31 11.02 1.12 -11.48
N PRO A 32 11.87 1.63 -12.39
CA PRO A 32 11.64 1.49 -13.83
C PRO A 32 11.54 0.02 -14.26
N ALA A 33 10.83 -0.24 -15.36
CA ALA A 33 10.52 -1.60 -15.81
C ALA A 33 11.76 -2.47 -16.08
N ASN A 34 12.86 -1.85 -16.51
CA ASN A 34 14.13 -2.52 -16.77
C ASN A 34 14.88 -3.00 -15.50
N ALA A 35 14.45 -2.58 -14.31
CA ALA A 35 15.10 -2.98 -13.07
C ALA A 35 14.82 -4.45 -12.68
N ASP A 36 13.70 -5.01 -13.14
CA ASP A 36 13.30 -6.40 -12.89
C ASP A 36 12.28 -6.84 -13.96
N PRO A 37 12.68 -7.61 -14.98
CA PRO A 37 11.77 -7.99 -16.05
C PRO A 37 10.66 -8.95 -15.61
N GLY A 38 10.72 -9.51 -14.39
CA GLY A 38 9.71 -10.45 -13.87
C GLY A 38 8.50 -9.80 -13.20
N LEU A 39 8.42 -8.46 -13.18
CA LEU A 39 7.35 -7.72 -12.52
C LEU A 39 6.41 -7.04 -13.53
N TYR A 40 5.11 -7.13 -13.27
CA TYR A 40 4.05 -6.72 -14.18
C TYR A 40 3.36 -5.43 -13.72
N SER A 41 2.74 -4.73 -14.69
CA SER A 41 2.07 -3.43 -14.54
C SER A 41 2.98 -2.29 -14.04
N ASP A 42 2.43 -1.08 -14.01
CA ASP A 42 3.10 0.10 -13.43
C ASP A 42 3.45 -0.08 -11.93
N TRP A 43 2.75 -0.96 -11.22
CA TRP A 43 2.98 -1.22 -9.80
C TRP A 43 4.06 -2.28 -9.52
N ARG A 44 4.59 -2.92 -10.57
CA ARG A 44 5.69 -3.89 -10.48
C ARG A 44 5.35 -5.06 -9.55
N VAL A 45 4.26 -5.76 -9.87
CA VAL A 45 3.72 -6.88 -9.08
C VAL A 45 4.25 -8.22 -9.58
N LYS A 46 4.56 -9.14 -8.65
CA LYS A 46 4.94 -10.53 -8.96
C LYS A 46 3.75 -11.31 -9.55
N PRO A 47 3.97 -12.20 -10.54
CA PRO A 47 2.89 -12.96 -11.19
C PRO A 47 2.04 -13.79 -10.21
N ASP A 48 2.67 -14.48 -9.25
CA ASP A 48 1.97 -15.29 -8.24
C ASP A 48 1.04 -14.44 -7.34
N ASN A 49 1.42 -13.18 -7.10
CA ASN A 49 0.58 -12.25 -6.34
C ASN A 49 -0.64 -11.84 -7.15
N ILE A 50 -0.50 -11.60 -8.45
CA ILE A 50 -1.59 -11.18 -9.34
C ILE A 50 -2.71 -12.21 -9.32
N SER A 51 -2.39 -13.48 -9.58
CA SER A 51 -3.39 -14.56 -9.60
C SER A 51 -4.09 -14.72 -8.24
N ARG A 52 -3.31 -14.77 -7.15
CA ARG A 52 -3.86 -14.93 -5.79
C ARG A 52 -4.73 -13.74 -5.36
N TRP A 53 -4.28 -12.51 -5.62
CA TRP A 53 -4.99 -11.30 -5.21
C TRP A 53 -6.24 -11.07 -6.04
N SER A 54 -6.19 -11.28 -7.35
CA SER A 54 -7.38 -11.17 -8.22
C SER A 54 -8.43 -12.22 -7.84
N GLN A 55 -8.05 -13.48 -7.60
CA GLN A 55 -8.98 -14.50 -7.12
C GLN A 55 -9.66 -14.09 -5.80
N ARG A 56 -8.92 -13.49 -4.87
CA ARG A 56 -9.49 -13.02 -3.59
C ARG A 56 -10.41 -11.80 -3.76
N CYS A 57 -10.02 -10.85 -4.60
CA CYS A 57 -10.66 -9.54 -4.68
C CYS A 57 -11.77 -9.44 -5.73
N LEU A 58 -11.74 -10.30 -6.75
CA LEU A 58 -12.68 -10.30 -7.88
C LEU A 58 -13.40 -11.66 -8.03
N GLU A 59 -13.11 -12.64 -7.17
CA GLU A 59 -13.59 -14.03 -7.27
C GLU A 59 -13.16 -14.74 -8.58
N GLN A 60 -12.19 -14.17 -9.28
CA GLN A 60 -11.65 -14.68 -10.54
C GLN A 60 -10.15 -14.41 -10.62
N ALA A 61 -9.38 -15.44 -10.94
CA ALA A 61 -7.96 -15.31 -11.25
C ALA A 61 -7.76 -14.56 -12.59
N VAL A 62 -6.88 -13.57 -12.57
CA VAL A 62 -6.46 -12.76 -13.72
C VAL A 62 -5.01 -13.11 -14.06
N THR A 63 -4.67 -13.18 -15.35
CA THR A 63 -3.28 -13.44 -15.76
C THR A 63 -2.41 -12.19 -15.58
N PRO A 64 -1.08 -12.34 -15.44
CA PRO A 64 -0.17 -11.21 -15.37
C PRO A 64 -0.29 -10.24 -16.56
N GLU A 65 -0.52 -10.75 -17.76
CA GLU A 65 -0.69 -9.97 -18.99
C GLU A 65 -1.99 -9.18 -18.99
N GLN A 66 -3.11 -9.80 -18.59
CA GLN A 66 -4.39 -9.12 -18.43
C GLN A 66 -4.30 -8.00 -17.38
N PHE A 67 -3.63 -8.27 -16.26
CA PHE A 67 -3.41 -7.30 -15.20
C PHE A 67 -2.54 -6.12 -15.67
N ALA A 68 -1.49 -6.38 -16.44
CA ALA A 68 -0.62 -5.34 -16.99
C ALA A 68 -1.31 -4.52 -18.09
N ALA A 69 -2.22 -5.12 -18.87
CA ALA A 69 -2.92 -4.47 -19.97
C ALA A 69 -4.09 -3.58 -19.52
N ASP A 70 -4.63 -3.79 -18.32
CA ASP A 70 -5.76 -3.01 -17.77
C ASP A 70 -5.37 -2.34 -16.42
N PRO A 71 -4.85 -1.10 -16.45
CA PRO A 71 -4.51 -0.36 -15.23
C PRO A 71 -5.70 -0.12 -14.30
N ALA A 72 -6.93 -0.07 -14.80
CA ALA A 72 -8.12 0.12 -13.98
C ALA A 72 -8.45 -1.16 -13.20
N LEU A 73 -8.38 -2.32 -13.85
CA LEU A 73 -8.46 -3.61 -13.18
C LEU A 73 -7.35 -3.76 -12.14
N ALA A 74 -6.10 -3.45 -12.51
CA ALA A 74 -4.97 -3.53 -11.59
C ALA A 74 -5.22 -2.68 -10.34
N ARG A 75 -5.60 -1.40 -10.52
CA ARG A 75 -5.91 -0.49 -9.42
C ARG A 75 -7.01 -1.04 -8.50
N ARG A 76 -8.09 -1.59 -9.04
CA ARG A 76 -9.18 -2.19 -8.22
C ARG A 76 -8.67 -3.32 -7.33
N VAL A 77 -7.88 -4.23 -7.88
CA VAL A 77 -7.27 -5.34 -7.11
C VAL A 77 -6.35 -4.78 -6.03
N LEU A 78 -5.51 -3.80 -6.37
CA LEU A 78 -4.56 -3.23 -5.42
C LEU A 78 -5.24 -2.46 -4.29
N ILE A 79 -6.31 -1.71 -4.54
CA ILE A 79 -7.11 -1.07 -3.49
C ILE A 79 -7.65 -2.12 -2.51
N CYS A 80 -8.22 -3.22 -3.02
CA CYS A 80 -8.71 -4.32 -2.20
C CYS A 80 -7.59 -4.99 -1.36
N VAL A 81 -6.37 -5.09 -1.88
CA VAL A 81 -5.23 -5.65 -1.15
C VAL A 81 -4.68 -4.68 -0.10
N ILE A 82 -4.50 -3.41 -0.47
CA ILE A 82 -3.85 -2.41 0.36
C ILE A 82 -4.73 -1.95 1.52
N LYS A 83 -6.05 -1.83 1.32
CA LYS A 83 -6.97 -1.36 2.38
C LYS A 83 -6.82 -2.10 3.72
N PRO A 84 -6.93 -3.44 3.80
CA PRO A 84 -6.77 -4.14 5.08
C PRO A 84 -5.36 -4.03 5.65
N ILE A 85 -4.32 -3.95 4.81
CA ILE A 85 -2.94 -3.82 5.27
C ILE A 85 -2.70 -2.42 5.86
N LEU A 86 -3.22 -1.36 5.23
CA LEU A 86 -3.13 -0.02 5.77
C LEU A 86 -3.87 0.09 7.12
N VAL A 87 -5.04 -0.54 7.25
CA VAL A 87 -5.76 -0.61 8.54
C VAL A 87 -4.90 -1.30 9.61
N GLU A 88 -4.32 -2.46 9.30
CA GLU A 88 -3.44 -3.17 10.21
C GLU A 88 -2.21 -2.32 10.62
N GLN A 89 -1.58 -1.66 9.65
CA GLN A 89 -0.38 -0.86 9.92
C GLN A 89 -0.68 0.44 10.65
N LEU A 90 -1.88 1.01 10.51
CA LEU A 90 -2.36 2.11 11.36
C LEU A 90 -2.50 1.66 12.81
N THR A 91 -3.12 0.50 13.06
CA THR A 91 -3.21 -0.04 14.42
C THR A 91 -1.81 -0.33 15.00
N ALA A 92 -0.93 -0.93 14.22
CA ALA A 92 0.44 -1.25 14.64
C ALA A 92 1.33 -0.01 14.85
N SER A 93 0.93 1.16 14.34
CA SER A 93 1.68 2.41 14.46
C SER A 93 1.06 3.42 15.43
N ASP A 94 0.15 3.00 16.30
CA ASP A 94 -0.62 3.88 17.19
C ASP A 94 -1.34 5.00 16.40
N HIS A 95 -1.94 4.61 15.27
CA HIS A 95 -2.63 5.46 14.31
C HIS A 95 -1.75 6.55 13.68
N ASN A 96 -0.42 6.42 13.75
CA ASN A 96 0.49 7.28 13.02
C ASN A 96 0.48 6.92 11.54
N GLU A 97 -0.22 7.72 10.74
CA GLU A 97 -0.40 7.51 9.30
C GLU A 97 0.91 7.57 8.51
N ILE A 98 1.85 8.45 8.90
CA ILE A 98 3.17 8.55 8.26
C ILE A 98 3.93 7.23 8.41
N ILE A 99 3.97 6.69 9.63
CA ILE A 99 4.59 5.39 9.89
C ILE A 99 3.81 4.27 9.17
N ALA A 100 2.48 4.29 9.19
CA ALA A 100 1.67 3.27 8.54
C ALA A 100 1.92 3.20 7.02
N VAL A 101 1.97 4.34 6.33
CA VAL A 101 2.29 4.44 4.90
C VAL A 101 3.67 3.85 4.59
N GLN A 102 4.69 4.20 5.37
CA GLN A 102 6.04 3.65 5.20
C GLN A 102 6.08 2.14 5.45
N ARG A 103 5.34 1.64 6.45
CA ARG A 103 5.23 0.21 6.75
C ARG A 103 4.51 -0.56 5.65
N VAL A 104 3.45 -0.01 5.06
CA VAL A 104 2.80 -0.60 3.87
C VAL A 104 3.77 -0.65 2.69
N ALA A 105 4.54 0.41 2.45
CA ALA A 105 5.56 0.42 1.40
C ALA A 105 6.66 -0.63 1.64
N ALA A 106 7.08 -0.84 2.90
CA ALA A 106 8.05 -1.86 3.24
C ALA A 106 7.50 -3.27 3.02
N TRP A 107 6.25 -3.51 3.44
CA TRP A 107 5.53 -4.76 3.15
C TRP A 107 5.41 -4.98 1.64
N TRP A 108 5.11 -3.95 0.86
CA TRP A 108 5.01 -4.04 -0.60
C TRP A 108 6.32 -4.50 -1.24
N MET A 109 7.44 -3.91 -0.81
CA MET A 109 8.76 -4.20 -1.36
C MET A 109 9.34 -5.53 -0.87
N THR A 110 9.14 -5.87 0.39
CA THR A 110 9.91 -6.93 1.08
C THR A 110 9.05 -8.07 1.65
N GLY A 111 7.74 -7.84 1.79
CA GLY A 111 6.84 -8.71 2.55
C GLY A 111 6.86 -8.46 4.06
N ASP A 112 7.75 -7.61 4.59
CA ASP A 112 7.85 -7.31 6.03
C ASP A 112 7.66 -5.80 6.30
N PRO A 113 6.57 -5.38 6.98
CA PRO A 113 6.34 -3.97 7.30
C PRO A 113 7.36 -3.38 8.28
N ASN A 114 8.06 -4.21 9.07
CA ASN A 114 9.04 -3.73 10.05
C ASN A 114 10.35 -3.27 9.41
N GLN A 115 10.57 -3.62 8.15
CA GLN A 115 11.78 -3.23 7.40
C GLN A 115 11.76 -1.76 6.95
N TYR A 116 10.73 -0.98 7.26
CA TYR A 116 10.48 0.35 6.68
C TYR A 116 11.59 1.40 6.87
N ARG A 117 12.47 1.21 7.86
CA ARG A 117 13.65 2.05 8.12
C ARG A 117 14.98 1.34 7.86
N SER A 118 14.95 0.07 7.44
CA SER A 118 16.15 -0.69 7.13
C SER A 118 16.81 -0.14 5.85
N SER A 119 18.14 -0.19 5.78
CA SER A 119 18.93 0.39 4.68
C SER A 119 18.50 -0.11 3.29
N GLY A 120 18.03 -1.36 3.19
CA GLY A 120 17.57 -1.95 1.94
C GLY A 120 16.19 -1.48 1.44
N SER A 121 15.37 -0.84 2.28
CA SER A 121 14.01 -0.40 1.91
C SER A 121 13.73 1.08 2.15
N SER A 122 14.53 1.74 3.01
CA SER A 122 14.27 3.12 3.47
C SER A 122 14.14 4.13 2.34
N ASN A 123 14.94 4.01 1.27
CA ASN A 123 14.82 4.91 0.12
C ASN A 123 13.47 4.74 -0.59
N TYR A 124 13.02 3.50 -0.80
CA TYR A 124 11.74 3.22 -1.43
C TYR A 124 10.56 3.70 -0.57
N THR A 125 10.59 3.41 0.73
CA THR A 125 9.52 3.77 1.66
C THR A 125 9.38 5.28 1.82
N LEU A 126 10.49 6.03 1.79
CA LEU A 126 10.48 7.49 1.75
C LEU A 126 9.86 8.02 0.46
N ARG A 127 10.23 7.48 -0.71
CA ARG A 127 9.63 7.90 -1.99
C ARG A 127 8.12 7.67 -2.04
N VAL A 128 7.65 6.54 -1.49
CA VAL A 128 6.20 6.27 -1.38
C VAL A 128 5.54 7.30 -0.46
N LEU A 129 6.12 7.57 0.71
CA LEU A 129 5.58 8.58 1.62
C LEU A 129 5.53 9.97 0.98
N GLU A 130 6.60 10.39 0.33
CA GLU A 130 6.67 11.68 -0.38
C GLU A 130 5.63 11.79 -1.49
N ALA A 131 5.40 10.70 -2.24
CA ALA A 131 4.35 10.67 -3.26
C ALA A 131 2.94 10.72 -2.63
N TYR A 132 2.72 10.00 -1.54
CA TYR A 132 1.46 9.98 -0.81
C TYR A 132 1.07 11.35 -0.25
N LEU A 133 2.04 12.07 0.33
CA LEU A 133 1.81 13.40 0.91
C LEU A 133 1.48 14.48 -0.12
N ARG A 134 1.63 14.24 -1.43
CA ARG A 134 1.23 15.21 -2.46
C ARG A 134 -0.27 15.25 -2.71
N PHE A 135 -1.02 14.32 -2.14
CA PHE A 135 -2.48 14.25 -2.25
C PHE A 135 -3.21 15.05 -1.15
N PHE A 136 -2.49 15.61 -0.17
CA PHE A 136 -3.02 16.27 1.03
C PHE A 136 -2.19 17.50 1.40
#